data_AF-A0A1Z4V7K0-F1
#
_entry.id   AF-A0A1Z4V7K0-F1
#
_cell.length_a   1.000
_cell.length_b   1.000
_cell.length_c   1.000
_cell.angle_alpha   90.00
_cell.angle_beta   90.00
_cell.angle_gamma   90.00
#
_symmetry.space_group_name_H-M   'P 1'
#
loop_
_entity.id
_entity.type
_entity.pdbx_description
1 polymer ?
#
loop_
_entity_poly.entity_id
_entity_poly.type
_entity_poly.pdbx_seq_one_letter_code
_entity_poly.pdbx_strand_id
1 'polypeptide(L)'
;MSEQNKDQEILRQYLDSIKGEEERKKLQYLARLSRLNIGIAVFLSLLIPIGGYCYTRRWKAVLWLMCGGALIGMVIGGTARNNKEAMARAFGIGSVAGTIIAPIDNALAISRAKKQIEELSK
;
A
#
# COMPACT_ATOMS: atom_id res chain seq x y z
N MET A 1 -20.86 15.81 41.52
CA MET A 1 -20.52 15.03 40.31
C MET A 1 -19.95 16.03 39.32
N SER A 2 -18.62 16.09 39.13
CA SER A 2 -17.92 17.21 38.49
C SER A 2 -18.09 17.23 36.97
N GLU A 3 -18.18 18.42 36.37
CA GLU A 3 -18.25 18.60 34.91
C GLU A 3 -17.11 17.89 34.16
N GLN A 4 -15.93 17.80 34.77
CA GLN A 4 -14.78 17.05 34.25
C GLN A 4 -15.08 15.57 33.94
N ASN A 5 -15.99 14.94 34.70
CA ASN A 5 -16.37 13.54 34.45
C ASN A 5 -17.30 13.42 33.23
N LYS A 6 -18.17 14.42 33.00
CA LYS A 6 -19.05 14.46 31.82
C LYS A 6 -18.25 14.71 30.53
N ASP A 7 -17.28 15.63 30.58
CA ASP A 7 -16.44 15.93 29.41
C ASP A 7 -15.60 14.72 28.99
N GLN A 8 -15.06 13.96 29.94
CA GLN A 8 -14.33 12.72 29.65
C GLN A 8 -15.24 11.63 29.06
N GLU A 9 -16.48 11.53 29.53
CA GLU A 9 -17.45 10.55 29.04
C GLU A 9 -17.87 10.86 27.58
N ILE A 10 -18.11 12.13 27.28
CA ILE A 10 -18.38 12.62 25.92
C ILE A 10 -17.18 12.36 25.00
N LEU A 11 -15.96 12.65 25.45
CA LEU A 11 -14.74 12.38 24.67
C LEU A 11 -14.58 10.89 24.32
N ARG A 12 -14.84 10.01 25.29
CA ARG A 12 -14.80 8.55 25.08
C ARG A 12 -15.84 8.11 24.06
N GLN A 13 -17.05 8.63 24.16
CA GLN A 13 -18.13 8.33 23.20
C GLN A 13 -17.78 8.78 21.78
N TYR A 14 -17.17 9.97 21.61
CA TYR A 14 -16.64 10.42 20.33
C TYR A 14 -15.52 9.51 19.80
N LEU A 15 -14.55 9.14 20.64
CA LEU A 15 -13.46 8.24 20.25
C LEU A 15 -13.97 6.87 19.79
N ASP A 16 -14.96 6.29 20.50
CA ASP A 16 -15.57 5.01 20.14
C ASP A 16 -16.34 5.10 18.81
N SER A 17 -17.05 6.22 18.56
CA SER A 17 -17.72 6.44 17.28
C SER A 17 -16.74 6.54 16.11
N ILE A 18 -15.61 7.24 16.29
CA ILE A 18 -14.55 7.36 15.28
C ILE A 18 -13.93 5.98 15.00
N LYS A 19 -13.65 5.21 16.07
CA LYS A 19 -13.09 3.87 15.94
C LYS A 19 -14.03 2.93 15.18
N GLY A 20 -15.33 2.97 15.49
CA GLY A 20 -16.34 2.20 14.78
C GLY A 20 -16.45 2.57 13.30
N GLU A 21 -16.32 3.85 12.95
CA GLU A 21 -16.32 4.31 11.56
C GLU A 21 -15.05 3.85 10.80
N GLU A 22 -13.89 3.91 11.45
CA GLU A 22 -12.64 3.41 10.89
C GLU A 22 -12.69 1.90 10.60
N GLU A 23 -13.20 1.10 11.54
CA GLU A 23 -13.32 -0.34 11.37
C GLU A 23 -14.24 -0.69 10.19
N ARG A 24 -15.37 0.01 10.05
CA ARG A 24 -16.26 -0.13 8.89
C ARG A 24 -15.54 0.20 7.57
N LYS A 25 -14.77 1.29 7.53
CA LYS A 25 -13.99 1.67 6.33
C LYS A 25 -12.93 0.63 6.00
N LYS A 26 -12.25 0.07 7.01
CA LYS A 26 -11.26 -1.01 6.83
C LYS A 26 -11.91 -2.28 6.27
N LEU A 27 -13.06 -2.69 6.81
CA LEU A 27 -13.80 -3.86 6.33
C LEU A 27 -14.29 -3.69 4.89
N GLN A 28 -14.86 -2.54 4.54
CA GLN A 28 -15.28 -2.25 3.17
C GLN A 28 -14.09 -2.28 2.19
N TYR A 29 -12.96 -1.72 2.61
CA TYR A 29 -11.73 -1.76 1.83
C TYR A 29 -11.24 -3.21 1.60
N LEU A 30 -11.19 -4.03 2.65
CA LEU A 30 -10.80 -5.44 2.58
C LEU A 30 -11.74 -6.24 1.68
N ALA A 31 -13.06 -6.04 1.82
CA ALA A 31 -14.07 -6.70 1.00
C ALA A 31 -13.96 -6.32 -0.48
N ARG A 32 -13.61 -5.06 -0.80
CA ARG A 32 -13.35 -4.65 -2.18
C ARG A 32 -12.07 -5.31 -2.72
N LEU A 33 -10.99 -5.28 -1.94
CA LEU A 33 -9.69 -5.81 -2.36
C LEU A 33 -9.73 -7.33 -2.55
N SER A 34 -10.45 -8.06 -1.70
CA SER A 34 -10.59 -9.52 -1.78
C SER A 34 -11.33 -9.99 -3.03
N ARG A 35 -12.19 -9.14 -3.61
CA ARG A 35 -12.93 -9.42 -4.86
C ARG A 35 -12.10 -9.23 -6.11
N LEU A 36 -10.94 -8.56 -6.03
CA LEU A 36 -10.09 -8.35 -7.19
C LEU A 36 -9.39 -9.65 -7.63
N ASN A 37 -9.09 -9.72 -8.93
CA ASN A 37 -8.37 -10.84 -9.51
C ASN A 37 -6.85 -10.62 -9.39
N ILE A 38 -6.15 -11.57 -8.76
CA ILE A 38 -4.69 -11.55 -8.60
C ILE A 38 -3.99 -11.53 -9.96
N GLY A 39 -4.45 -12.34 -10.93
CA GLY A 39 -3.84 -12.44 -12.25
C GLY A 39 -3.87 -11.12 -13.01
N ILE A 40 -4.97 -10.38 -12.94
CA ILE A 40 -5.09 -9.05 -13.55
C ILE A 40 -4.15 -8.06 -12.86
N ALA A 41 -4.11 -8.06 -11.53
CA ALA A 41 -3.23 -7.16 -10.80
C ALA A 41 -1.74 -7.41 -11.10
N VAL A 42 -1.35 -8.69 -11.21
CA VAL A 42 0.01 -9.10 -11.59
C VAL A 42 0.32 -8.70 -13.02
N PHE A 43 -0.55 -9.04 -13.97
CA PHE A 43 -0.37 -8.70 -15.39
C PHE A 43 -0.21 -7.19 -15.61
N LEU A 44 -1.08 -6.38 -14.99
CA LEU A 44 -0.97 -4.93 -15.06
C LEU A 44 0.31 -4.40 -14.41
N SER A 45 0.75 -4.99 -13.30
CA SER A 45 2.01 -4.61 -12.63
C SER A 45 3.25 -4.93 -13.46
N LEU A 46 3.22 -6.00 -14.26
CA LEU A 46 4.33 -6.39 -15.14
C LEU A 46 4.45 -5.46 -16.35
N LEU A 47 3.32 -5.07 -16.94
CA LEU A 47 3.26 -4.12 -18.07
C LEU A 47 3.73 -2.73 -17.67
N ILE A 48 3.16 -2.22 -16.56
CA ILE A 48 3.45 -0.90 -16.02
C ILE A 48 3.42 -1.06 -14.50
N PRO A 49 4.53 -0.86 -13.76
CA PRO A 49 4.56 -1.04 -12.30
C PRO A 49 3.43 -0.32 -11.56
N ILE A 50 3.04 0.86 -12.06
CA ILE A 50 1.95 1.68 -11.52
C ILE A 50 0.56 1.11 -11.86
N GLY A 51 0.42 0.39 -12.99
CA GLY A 51 -0.85 -0.14 -13.49
C GLY A 51 -1.55 -1.08 -12.50
N GLY A 52 -0.79 -1.97 -11.84
CA GLY A 52 -1.34 -2.84 -10.79
C GLY A 52 -1.87 -2.06 -9.58
N TYR A 53 -1.17 -1.00 -9.17
CA TYR A 53 -1.60 -0.15 -8.06
C TYR A 53 -2.80 0.74 -8.42
N CYS A 54 -2.93 1.17 -9.67
CA CYS A 54 -4.14 1.83 -10.16
C CYS A 54 -5.35 0.90 -10.05
N TYR A 55 -5.20 -0.36 -10.45
CA TYR A 55 -6.24 -1.38 -10.37
C TYR A 55 -6.64 -1.70 -8.92
N THR A 56 -5.66 -1.86 -8.03
CA THR A 56 -5.92 -2.13 -6.60
C THR A 56 -6.27 -0.86 -5.79
N ARG A 57 -6.13 0.33 -6.41
CA ARG A 57 -6.29 1.66 -5.79
C ARG A 57 -5.42 1.83 -4.53
N ARG A 58 -4.21 1.27 -4.54
CA ARG A 58 -3.26 1.26 -3.40
C ARG A 58 -2.18 2.34 -3.53
N TRP A 59 -2.61 3.60 -3.62
CA TRP A 59 -1.70 4.77 -3.79
C TRP A 59 -0.67 4.93 -2.66
N LYS A 60 -1.03 4.58 -1.43
CA LYS A 60 -0.07 4.59 -0.31
C LYS A 60 1.10 3.64 -0.58
N ALA A 61 0.85 2.46 -1.14
CA ALA A 61 1.90 1.48 -1.46
C ALA A 61 2.79 1.97 -2.61
N VAL A 62 2.22 2.68 -3.59
CA VAL A 62 3.00 3.36 -4.64
C VAL A 62 3.98 4.36 -4.02
N LEU A 63 3.51 5.20 -3.10
CA LEU A 63 4.38 6.18 -2.43
C LEU A 63 5.51 5.49 -1.67
N TRP A 64 5.23 4.41 -0.95
CA TRP A 64 6.25 3.62 -0.28
C TRP A 64 7.26 3.02 -1.26
N LEU A 65 6.80 2.48 -2.39
CA LEU A 65 7.67 1.92 -3.43
C LEU A 65 8.53 3.02 -4.07
N MET A 66 7.99 4.21 -4.30
CA MET A 66 8.75 5.35 -4.81
C MET A 66 9.77 5.87 -3.80
N CYS A 67 9.41 6.00 -2.53
CA CYS A 67 10.33 6.43 -1.47
C CYS A 67 11.47 5.41 -1.29
N GLY A 68 11.15 4.10 -1.23
CA GLY A 68 12.16 3.05 -1.17
C GLY A 68 13.06 3.03 -2.39
N GLY A 69 12.48 3.16 -3.59
CA GLY A 69 13.21 3.27 -4.84
C GLY A 69 14.12 4.50 -4.90
N ALA A 70 13.67 5.64 -4.38
CA ALA A 70 14.46 6.87 -4.31
C ALA A 70 15.65 6.73 -3.35
N LEU A 71 15.46 6.09 -2.19
CA LEU A 71 16.55 5.81 -1.25
C LEU A 71 17.61 4.89 -1.86
N ILE A 72 17.18 3.80 -2.49
CA ILE A 72 18.09 2.88 -3.20
C ILE A 72 18.80 3.62 -4.34
N GLY A 73 18.05 4.41 -5.11
CA GLY A 73 18.58 5.24 -6.19
C GLY A 73 19.61 6.26 -5.71
N MET A 74 19.42 6.85 -4.53
CA MET A 74 20.37 7.78 -3.92
C MET A 74 21.67 7.08 -3.51
N VAL A 75 21.58 5.92 -2.84
CA VAL A 75 22.76 5.13 -2.44
C VAL A 75 23.57 4.74 -3.68
N ILE A 76 22.90 4.29 -4.73
CA ILE A 76 23.57 3.78 -5.93
C ILE A 76 24.07 4.91 -6.81
N GLY A 77 23.28 5.97 -6.97
CA GLY A 77 23.66 7.18 -7.69
C GLY A 77 24.86 7.89 -7.05
N GLY A 78 24.96 7.86 -5.71
CA GLY A 78 26.11 8.41 -4.97
C GLY A 78 27.43 7.68 -5.23
N THR A 79 27.41 6.47 -5.79
CA THR A 79 28.62 5.70 -6.17
C THR A 79 28.98 5.83 -7.65
N ALA A 80 28.24 6.60 -8.44
CA ALA A 80 28.47 6.77 -9.87
C ALA A 80 29.52 7.84 -10.16
N ARG A 81 30.32 7.66 -11.23
CA ARG A 81 31.35 8.64 -11.61
C ARG A 81 30.79 9.86 -12.33
N ASN A 82 29.58 9.75 -12.89
CA ASN A 82 28.91 10.85 -13.58
C ASN A 82 27.38 10.68 -13.57
N ASN A 83 26.67 11.77 -13.88
CA ASN A 83 25.20 11.81 -13.84
C ASN A 83 24.54 10.83 -14.83
N LYS A 84 25.17 10.55 -15.98
CA LYS A 84 24.63 9.60 -16.98
C LYS A 84 24.68 8.16 -16.47
N GLU A 85 25.79 7.78 -15.84
CA GLU A 85 25.97 6.47 -15.22
C GLU A 85 25.04 6.30 -14.00
N ALA A 86 24.88 7.36 -13.19
CA ALA A 86 23.93 7.36 -12.07
C ALA A 86 22.49 7.11 -12.56
N MET A 87 22.07 7.82 -13.61
CA MET A 87 20.73 7.69 -14.18
C MET A 87 20.49 6.31 -14.80
N ALA A 88 21.46 5.76 -15.53
CA ALA A 88 21.35 4.43 -16.14
C ALA A 88 21.25 3.32 -15.07
N ARG A 89 22.07 3.39 -14.01
CA ARG A 89 22.01 2.45 -12.88
C ARG A 89 20.70 2.55 -12.11
N ALA A 90 20.25 3.77 -11.83
CA ALA A 90 18.97 4.01 -11.16
C ALA A 90 17.78 3.51 -12.00
N PHE A 91 17.79 3.73 -13.32
CA PHE A 91 16.76 3.24 -14.23
C PHE A 91 16.75 1.70 -14.30
N GLY A 92 17.92 1.06 -14.45
CA GLY A 92 18.02 -0.41 -14.50
C GLY A 92 17.50 -1.08 -13.23
N ILE A 93 17.85 -0.54 -12.06
CA ILE A 93 17.39 -1.10 -10.78
C ILE A 93 15.92 -0.76 -10.53
N GLY A 94 15.50 0.46 -10.83
CA GLY A 94 14.10 0.88 -10.72
C GLY A 94 13.17 0.05 -11.61
N SER A 95 13.61 -0.33 -12.82
CA SER A 95 12.83 -1.17 -13.73
C SER A 95 12.74 -2.62 -13.26
N VAL A 96 13.83 -3.22 -12.77
CA VAL A 96 13.80 -4.57 -12.17
C VAL A 96 12.97 -4.58 -10.88
N ALA A 97 13.19 -3.61 -9.99
CA ALA A 97 12.44 -3.49 -8.75
C ALA A 97 10.95 -3.26 -9.02
N GLY A 98 10.61 -2.35 -9.94
CA GLY A 98 9.22 -2.06 -10.29
C GLY A 98 8.50 -3.26 -10.89
N THR A 99 9.14 -3.99 -11.80
CA THR A 99 8.53 -5.13 -12.51
C THR A 99 8.44 -6.40 -11.67
N ILE A 100 9.25 -6.56 -10.62
CA ILE A 100 9.21 -7.74 -9.74
C ILE A 100 8.43 -7.45 -8.44
N ILE A 101 8.71 -6.31 -7.80
CA ILE A 101 8.15 -5.99 -6.48
C ILE A 101 6.66 -5.62 -6.60
N ALA A 102 6.27 -4.83 -7.62
CA ALA A 102 4.89 -4.39 -7.75
C ALA A 102 3.88 -5.55 -7.97
N PRO A 103 4.14 -6.55 -8.84
CA PRO A 103 3.25 -7.69 -8.94
C PRO A 103 3.16 -8.52 -7.66
N ILE A 104 4.29 -8.76 -6.98
CA ILE A 104 4.33 -9.53 -5.73
C ILE A 104 3.54 -8.82 -4.64
N ASP A 105 3.76 -7.52 -4.44
CA ASP A 105 3.03 -6.74 -3.43
C ASP A 105 1.52 -6.74 -3.70
N ASN A 106 1.10 -6.55 -4.96
CA ASN A 106 -0.31 -6.58 -5.31
C ASN A 106 -0.93 -7.97 -5.11
N ALA A 107 -0.22 -9.05 -5.48
CA ALA A 107 -0.69 -10.42 -5.25
C ALA A 107 -0.85 -10.74 -3.77
N LEU A 108 0.16 -10.40 -2.95
CA LEU A 108 0.13 -10.60 -1.51
C LEU A 108 -0.99 -9.80 -0.84
N ALA A 109 -1.23 -8.56 -1.26
CA ALA A 109 -2.29 -7.74 -0.69
C ALA A 109 -3.68 -8.30 -0.97
N ILE A 110 -3.94 -8.78 -2.19
CA ILE A 110 -5.22 -9.41 -2.54
C ILE A 110 -5.37 -10.75 -1.79
N SER A 111 -4.33 -11.57 -1.73
CA SER A 111 -4.34 -12.85 -0.99
C SER A 111 -4.63 -12.65 0.50
N ARG A 112 -3.95 -11.70 1.14
CA ARG A 112 -4.20 -11.34 2.55
C ARG A 112 -5.62 -10.82 2.77
N ALA A 113 -6.14 -10.00 1.85
CA ALA A 113 -7.51 -9.51 1.94
C ALA A 113 -8.55 -10.64 1.82
N LYS A 114 -8.32 -11.62 0.94
CA LYS A 114 -9.17 -12.82 0.85
C LYS A 114 -9.16 -13.61 2.15
N LYS A 115 -7.98 -13.87 2.72
CA LYS A 115 -7.83 -14.61 3.98
C LYS A 115 -8.53 -13.92 5.15
N GLN A 116 -8.36 -12.61 5.30
CA GLN A 116 -9.02 -11.84 6.37
C GLN A 116 -10.55 -11.86 6.26
N ILE A 117 -11.09 -11.76 5.04
CA ILE A 117 -12.55 -11.85 4.83
C ILE A 117 -13.07 -13.26 5.12
N GLU A 118 -12.31 -14.31 4.78
CA GLU A 118 -12.66 -15.68 5.12
C GLU A 118 -12.70 -15.89 6.65
N GLU A 119 -11.69 -15.38 7.37
CA GLU A 119 -11.62 -15.44 8.84
C GLU A 119 -12.77 -14.67 9.51
N LEU A 120 -13.18 -13.54 8.95
CA LEU A 120 -14.34 -12.76 9.43
C LEU A 120 -15.70 -13.41 9.14
N SER A 121 -15.74 -14.37 8.20
CA SER A 121 -16.96 -15.08 7.79
C SER A 121 -17.16 -16.43 8.49
N LYS A 122 -16.17 -16.88 9.26
CA LYS A 122 -16.23 -18.08 10.12
C LYS A 122 -16.74 -17.70 11.51
#